data_AF-A0A2H6AI60-F1
#
_entry.id   AF-A0A2H6AI60-F1
#
_cell.length_a   1.000
_cell.length_b   1.000
_cell.length_c   1.000
_cell.angle_alpha   90.00
_cell.angle_beta   90.00
_cell.angle_gamma   90.00
#
_symmetry.space_group_name_H-M   'P 1'
#
loop_
_entity.id
_entity.type
_entity.pdbx_description
1 polymer ?
#
loop_
_entity_poly.entity_id
_entity_poly.type
_entity_poly.pdbx_seq_one_letter_code
_entity_poly.pdbx_strand_id
1 'polypeptide(L)'
;MPITFQLPIAICVARVGEDCSLQRLTRIGEPEFRLAPGELVRQFWLGLERLFTERPPLLVTFNGRSFDLPLLELAAFRYGVAAPQYFRPDRRIRNRFGEGHLDLYDLLSNFGTVRLTGGLDLFSHMLGRPGKFHLSGEQVYACYRAGRLTEINDYCAYDVLDTYFVFLRTRVLVGQITLEQEQMLVRQARTQLQAWSEEPHGAYLRRYLEHWGDWHPWP
;
A
#
# COMPACT_ATOMS: atom_id res chain seq x y z
N MET A 1 18.88 -5.74 -9.27
CA MET A 1 19.25 -6.54 -8.09
C MET A 1 18.17 -7.58 -7.87
N PRO A 2 18.49 -8.89 -7.82
CA PRO A 2 17.49 -9.92 -7.53
C PRO A 2 16.74 -9.64 -6.22
N ILE A 3 15.44 -9.95 -6.15
CA ILE A 3 14.60 -9.73 -4.96
C ILE A 3 15.22 -10.36 -3.70
N THR A 4 15.88 -11.50 -3.85
CA THR A 4 16.58 -12.21 -2.77
C THR A 4 17.64 -11.36 -2.07
N PHE A 5 18.25 -10.36 -2.71
CA PHE A 5 19.26 -9.49 -2.09
C PHE A 5 18.69 -8.18 -1.56
N GLN A 6 17.39 -7.92 -1.77
CA GLN A 6 16.73 -6.73 -1.26
C GLN A 6 16.30 -6.96 0.19
N LEU A 7 16.19 -5.86 0.95
CA LEU A 7 15.75 -5.87 2.35
C LEU A 7 14.62 -4.85 2.53
N PRO A 8 13.55 -5.20 3.25
CA PRO A 8 12.53 -4.23 3.60
C PRO A 8 13.11 -3.25 4.63
N ILE A 9 12.99 -1.96 4.34
CA ILE A 9 13.47 -0.86 5.19
C ILE A 9 12.36 0.10 5.62
N ALA A 10 11.16 -0.05 5.03
CA ALA A 10 9.94 0.65 5.38
C ALA A 10 8.76 -0.25 5.03
N ILE A 11 7.76 -0.32 5.91
CA ILE A 11 6.53 -1.06 5.67
C ILE A 11 5.37 -0.21 6.18
N CYS A 12 4.43 0.10 5.29
CA CYS A 12 3.19 0.76 5.63
C CYS A 12 1.99 -0.10 5.19
N VAL A 13 0.94 -0.12 6.01
CA VAL A 13 -0.30 -0.85 5.74
C VAL A 13 -1.49 0.04 6.04
N ALA A 14 -2.44 0.10 5.11
CA ALA A 14 -3.76 0.66 5.35
C ALA A 14 -4.75 -0.45 5.71
N ARG A 15 -5.52 -0.25 6.78
CA ARG A 15 -6.70 -1.06 7.09
C ARG A 15 -7.91 -0.39 6.46
N VAL A 16 -8.65 -1.16 5.67
CA VAL A 16 -9.86 -0.72 4.97
C VAL A 16 -11.03 -1.59 5.42
N GLY A 17 -12.19 -0.99 5.68
CA GLY A 17 -13.41 -1.68 6.06
C GLY A 17 -14.06 -2.45 4.90
N GLU A 18 -15.01 -3.34 5.20
CA GLU A 18 -15.81 -4.03 4.17
C GLU A 18 -16.62 -3.03 3.31
N ASP A 19 -16.95 -1.86 3.88
CA ASP A 19 -17.60 -0.72 3.21
C ASP A 19 -16.61 0.15 2.42
N CYS A 20 -15.37 -0.31 2.25
CA CYS A 20 -14.26 0.42 1.63
C CYS A 20 -13.82 1.68 2.38
N SER A 21 -14.27 1.93 3.61
CA SER A 21 -13.80 3.06 4.42
C SER A 21 -12.34 2.88 4.85
N LEU A 22 -11.53 3.95 4.75
CA LEU A 22 -10.18 3.95 5.34
C LEU A 22 -10.31 3.96 6.86
N GLN A 23 -9.71 3.02 7.56
CA GLN A 23 -9.87 2.90 9.03
C GLN A 23 -8.60 3.24 9.78
N ARG A 24 -7.44 2.86 9.25
CA ARG A 24 -6.15 3.08 9.90
C ARG A 24 -5.03 3.07 8.88
N LEU A 25 -4.02 3.91 9.09
CA LEU A 25 -2.73 3.82 8.44
C LEU A 25 -1.68 3.44 9.49
N THR A 26 -0.91 2.39 9.26
CA THR A 26 0.12 1.92 10.19
C THR A 26 1.46 1.91 9.50
N ARG A 27 2.42 2.68 10.00
CA ARG A 27 3.83 2.67 9.59
C ARG A 27 4.63 1.89 10.62
N ILE A 28 5.15 0.73 10.24
CA ILE A 28 5.85 -0.15 11.17
C ILE A 28 7.19 0.48 11.57
N GLY A 29 7.44 0.58 12.88
CA GLY A 29 8.67 1.19 13.41
C GLY A 29 8.59 2.68 13.65
N GLU A 30 7.41 3.30 13.55
CA GLU A 30 7.19 4.68 14.02
C GLU A 30 7.44 4.80 15.54
N PRO A 31 8.00 5.92 16.04
CA PRO A 31 8.43 7.11 15.28
C PRO A 31 9.88 7.12 14.80
N GLU A 32 10.76 6.25 15.30
CA GLU A 32 12.19 6.35 15.00
C GLU A 32 12.59 5.71 13.66
N PHE A 33 11.81 4.74 13.18
CA PHE A 33 12.08 3.93 11.98
C PHE A 33 13.44 3.20 12.00
N ARG A 34 13.95 2.88 13.19
CA ARG A 34 15.26 2.23 13.40
C ARG A 34 15.20 0.71 13.57
N LEU A 35 14.03 0.11 13.35
CA LEU A 35 13.89 -1.34 13.44
C LEU A 35 14.77 -2.04 12.41
N ALA A 36 15.43 -3.11 12.83
CA ALA A 36 16.16 -3.97 11.90
C ALA A 36 15.17 -4.62 10.91
N PRO A 37 15.59 -4.92 9.66
CA PRO A 37 14.69 -5.51 8.65
C PRO A 37 13.96 -6.77 9.13
N GLY A 38 14.61 -7.64 9.90
CA GLY A 38 13.97 -8.83 10.46
C GLY A 38 12.81 -8.51 11.41
N GLU A 39 12.92 -7.44 12.19
CA GLU A 39 11.86 -7.01 13.11
C GLU A 39 10.69 -6.34 12.35
N LEU A 40 10.98 -5.55 11.31
CA LEU A 40 9.94 -5.04 10.40
C LEU A 40 9.12 -6.18 9.79
N VAL A 41 9.81 -7.19 9.27
CA VAL A 41 9.20 -8.40 8.67
C VAL A 41 8.38 -9.15 9.71
N ARG A 42 8.92 -9.36 10.92
CA ARG A 42 8.23 -10.04 12.01
C ARG A 42 6.94 -9.31 12.39
N GLN A 43 6.98 -8.00 12.55
CA GLN A 43 5.81 -7.20 12.90
C GLN A 43 4.76 -7.20 11.80
N PHE A 44 5.17 -7.11 10.52
CA PHE A 44 4.25 -7.21 9.39
C PHE A 44 3.50 -8.55 9.40
N TRP A 45 4.22 -9.68 9.43
CA TRP A 45 3.60 -11.00 9.38
C TRP A 45 2.74 -11.27 10.61
N LEU A 46 3.21 -10.93 11.81
CA LEU A 46 2.39 -11.08 13.02
C LEU A 46 1.12 -10.23 12.97
N GLY A 47 1.21 -9.00 12.44
CA GLY A 47 0.06 -8.12 12.23
C GLY A 47 -0.96 -8.72 11.27
N LEU A 48 -0.49 -9.22 10.11
CA LEU A 48 -1.33 -9.85 9.11
C LEU A 48 -1.97 -11.16 9.63
N GLU A 49 -1.20 -12.01 10.30
CA GLU A 49 -1.71 -13.26 10.90
C GLU A 49 -2.85 -13.01 11.89
N ARG A 50 -2.79 -11.92 12.67
CA ARG A 50 -3.87 -11.52 13.59
C ARG A 50 -5.16 -11.07 12.90
N LEU A 51 -5.10 -10.68 11.62
CA LEU A 51 -6.28 -10.29 10.85
C LEU A 51 -7.04 -11.49 10.29
N PHE A 52 -6.42 -12.67 10.22
CA PHE A 52 -7.11 -13.89 9.83
C PHE A 52 -8.03 -14.39 10.94
N THR A 53 -9.28 -13.93 10.90
CA THR A 53 -10.38 -14.42 11.75
C THR A 53 -11.27 -15.37 10.95
N GLU A 54 -12.56 -15.48 11.29
CA GLU A 54 -13.54 -16.26 10.52
C GLU A 54 -13.61 -15.79 9.07
N ARG A 55 -13.56 -14.47 8.85
CA ARG A 55 -13.44 -13.85 7.53
C ARG A 55 -11.99 -13.45 7.28
N PRO A 56 -11.29 -14.08 6.31
CA PRO A 56 -9.94 -13.69 5.96
C PRO A 56 -9.95 -12.29 5.30
N PRO A 57 -8.91 -11.46 5.52
CA PRO A 57 -8.81 -10.19 4.83
C PRO A 57 -8.50 -10.40 3.33
N LEU A 58 -8.97 -9.47 2.50
CA LEU A 58 -8.46 -9.32 1.13
C LEU A 58 -7.16 -8.50 1.19
N LEU A 59 -6.06 -9.07 0.72
CA LEU A 59 -4.82 -8.32 0.56
C LEU A 59 -4.91 -7.50 -0.73
N VAL A 60 -4.63 -6.20 -0.66
CA VAL A 60 -4.64 -5.30 -1.82
C VAL A 60 -3.28 -4.66 -1.98
N THR A 61 -2.73 -4.67 -3.19
CA THR A 61 -1.44 -4.05 -3.51
C THR A 61 -1.46 -3.43 -4.91
N PHE A 62 -0.51 -2.55 -5.22
CA PHE A 62 -0.23 -2.15 -6.60
C PHE A 62 1.10 -2.78 -7.06
N ASN A 63 1.05 -3.77 -7.96
CA ASN A 63 2.20 -4.56 -8.44
C ASN A 63 2.95 -5.33 -7.33
N GLY A 64 2.30 -5.58 -6.20
CA GLY A 64 2.88 -6.29 -5.06
C GLY A 64 3.09 -7.78 -5.29
N ARG A 65 2.40 -8.37 -6.26
CA ARG A 65 2.63 -9.76 -6.69
C ARG A 65 4.02 -9.94 -7.30
N SER A 66 4.50 -8.93 -8.00
CA SER A 66 5.78 -8.97 -8.70
C SER A 66 6.95 -8.53 -7.82
N PHE A 67 6.68 -7.94 -6.64
CA PHE A 67 7.70 -7.31 -5.81
C PHE A 67 7.48 -7.47 -4.30
N ASP A 68 6.52 -6.74 -3.73
CA ASP A 68 6.37 -6.58 -2.27
C ASP A 68 6.17 -7.91 -1.54
N LEU A 69 5.24 -8.75 -2.01
CA LEU A 69 4.94 -10.03 -1.37
C LEU A 69 6.07 -11.04 -1.53
N PRO A 70 6.63 -11.27 -2.74
CA PRO A 70 7.83 -12.10 -2.87
C PRO A 70 9.00 -11.64 -1.99
N LEU A 71 9.20 -10.32 -1.86
CA LEU A 71 10.24 -9.77 -0.98
C LEU A 71 9.97 -10.12 0.48
N LEU A 72 8.75 -9.89 0.97
CA LEU A 72 8.36 -10.17 2.35
C LEU A 72 8.36 -11.66 2.67
N GLU A 73 7.98 -12.52 1.71
CA GLU A 73 8.04 -13.98 1.82
C GLU A 73 9.49 -14.46 1.98
N LEU A 74 10.39 -14.00 1.10
CA LEU A 74 11.81 -14.36 1.15
C LEU A 74 12.49 -13.77 2.39
N ALA A 75 12.05 -12.60 2.85
CA ALA A 75 12.52 -12.02 4.10
C ALA A 75 12.03 -12.84 5.31
N ALA A 76 10.78 -13.32 5.32
CA ALA A 76 10.30 -14.24 6.35
C ALA A 76 11.11 -15.54 6.38
N PHE A 77 11.39 -16.11 5.21
CA PHE A 77 12.28 -17.27 5.09
C PHE A 77 13.67 -16.98 5.67
N ARG A 78 14.27 -15.83 5.31
CA ARG A 78 15.59 -15.41 5.79
C ARG A 78 15.64 -15.22 7.31
N TYR A 79 14.60 -14.64 7.91
CA TYR A 79 14.58 -14.26 9.32
C TYR A 79 13.83 -15.25 10.22
N GLY A 80 13.36 -16.38 9.69
CA GLY A 80 12.66 -17.41 10.46
C GLY A 80 11.29 -16.96 11.00
N VAL A 81 10.55 -16.15 10.24
CA VAL A 81 9.23 -15.65 10.63
C VAL A 81 8.14 -16.54 10.06
N ALA A 82 7.25 -17.05 10.91
CA ALA A 82 6.11 -17.86 10.49
C ALA A 82 4.93 -17.00 10.02
N ALA A 83 4.31 -17.41 8.91
CA ALA A 83 3.07 -16.83 8.37
C ALA A 83 2.10 -17.93 7.87
N PRO A 84 1.65 -18.84 8.76
CA PRO A 84 0.93 -20.05 8.36
C PRO A 84 -0.42 -19.76 7.69
N GLN A 85 -1.17 -18.71 8.09
CA GLN A 85 -2.44 -18.37 7.45
C GLN A 85 -2.22 -17.79 6.05
N TYR A 86 -1.16 -17.01 5.86
CA TYR A 86 -0.78 -16.53 4.52
C TYR A 86 -0.44 -17.66 3.56
N PHE A 87 0.33 -18.65 4.01
CA PHE A 87 0.78 -19.78 3.19
C PHE A 87 -0.25 -20.91 3.05
N ARG A 88 -1.42 -20.81 3.68
CA ARG A 88 -2.47 -21.82 3.59
C ARG A 88 -3.01 -21.92 2.15
N PRO A 89 -2.99 -23.11 1.51
CA PRO A 89 -3.40 -23.26 0.11
C PRO A 89 -4.84 -22.84 -0.19
N ASP A 90 -5.76 -23.08 0.73
CA ASP A 90 -7.18 -22.79 0.58
C ASP A 90 -7.50 -21.29 0.60
N ARG A 91 -6.60 -20.47 1.17
CA ARG A 91 -6.73 -19.00 1.15
C ARG A 91 -6.39 -18.41 -0.21
N ARG A 92 -5.68 -19.15 -1.07
CA ARG A 92 -5.32 -18.77 -2.46
C ARG A 92 -4.68 -17.38 -2.60
N ILE A 93 -4.07 -16.82 -1.55
CA ILE A 93 -3.46 -15.47 -1.55
C ILE A 93 -2.28 -15.40 -2.52
N ARG A 94 -1.47 -16.47 -2.54
CA ARG A 94 -0.31 -16.60 -3.43
C ARG A 94 -0.67 -16.97 -4.87
N ASN A 95 -1.89 -17.44 -5.11
CA ASN A 95 -2.30 -17.87 -6.45
C ASN A 95 -2.57 -16.63 -7.27
N ARG A 96 -1.93 -16.49 -8.44
CA ARG A 96 -2.06 -15.30 -9.30
C ARG A 96 -3.51 -14.94 -9.60
N PHE A 97 -4.35 -15.95 -9.84
CA PHE A 97 -5.79 -15.81 -10.11
C PHE A 97 -6.64 -16.26 -8.90
N GLY A 98 -6.09 -16.17 -7.70
CA GLY A 98 -6.81 -16.42 -6.45
C GLY A 98 -7.53 -15.16 -5.96
N GLU A 99 -8.50 -15.36 -5.08
CA GLU A 99 -9.34 -14.28 -4.54
C GLU A 99 -8.77 -13.65 -3.25
N GLY A 100 -7.72 -14.24 -2.66
CA GLY A 100 -7.10 -13.74 -1.43
C GLY A 100 -6.17 -12.54 -1.63
N HIS A 101 -5.79 -12.23 -2.88
CA HIS A 101 -4.91 -11.11 -3.22
C HIS A 101 -5.38 -10.40 -4.48
N LEU A 102 -5.81 -9.16 -4.31
CA LEU A 102 -6.10 -8.23 -5.39
C LEU A 102 -4.86 -7.37 -5.68
N ASP A 103 -4.15 -7.72 -6.74
CA ASP A 103 -3.12 -6.84 -7.31
C ASP A 103 -3.76 -5.90 -8.35
N LEU A 104 -3.80 -4.61 -8.03
CA LEU A 104 -4.40 -3.58 -8.87
C LEU A 104 -3.68 -3.42 -10.21
N TYR A 105 -2.36 -3.65 -10.25
CA TYR A 105 -1.62 -3.58 -11.51
C TYR A 105 -2.01 -4.74 -12.44
N ASP A 106 -2.12 -5.95 -11.92
CA ASP A 106 -2.61 -7.10 -12.70
C ASP A 106 -4.03 -6.82 -13.21
N LEU A 107 -4.93 -6.30 -12.38
CA LEU A 107 -6.29 -5.94 -12.81
C LEU A 107 -6.28 -4.92 -13.96
N LEU A 108 -5.56 -3.80 -13.79
CA LEU A 108 -5.57 -2.70 -14.76
C LEU A 108 -4.78 -3.02 -16.04
N SER A 109 -3.77 -3.89 -15.96
CA SER A 109 -2.95 -4.30 -17.11
C SER A 109 -3.56 -5.45 -17.92
N ASN A 110 -4.80 -5.87 -17.62
CA ASN A 110 -5.41 -7.08 -18.15
C ASN A 110 -4.49 -8.31 -17.94
N PHE A 111 -4.06 -8.50 -16.69
CA PHE A 111 -3.16 -9.56 -16.25
C PHE A 111 -1.84 -9.60 -17.04
N GLY A 112 -1.28 -8.43 -17.33
CA GLY A 112 -0.02 -8.26 -18.06
C GLY A 112 -0.16 -8.27 -19.59
N THR A 113 -1.38 -8.23 -20.13
CA THR A 113 -1.60 -8.08 -21.59
C THR A 113 -1.12 -6.72 -22.09
N VAL A 114 -1.27 -5.67 -21.28
CA VAL A 114 -0.83 -4.31 -21.62
C VAL A 114 0.20 -3.84 -20.61
N ARG A 115 1.29 -3.24 -21.11
CA ARG A 115 2.27 -2.56 -20.25
C ARG A 115 1.77 -1.17 -19.89
N LEU A 116 1.48 -0.94 -18.62
CA LEU A 116 1.07 0.37 -18.10
C LEU A 116 2.31 1.16 -17.67
N THR A 117 2.82 2.00 -18.57
CA THR A 117 3.93 2.93 -18.28
C THR A 117 3.45 4.03 -17.33
N GLY A 118 4.25 4.39 -16.34
CA GLY A 118 3.88 5.35 -15.28
C GLY A 118 3.39 4.69 -13.99
N GLY A 119 2.85 3.47 -14.06
CA GLY A 119 2.49 2.69 -12.87
C GLY A 119 1.51 3.43 -11.96
N LEU A 120 1.70 3.30 -10.63
CA LEU A 120 0.81 3.89 -9.64
C LEU A 120 0.69 5.41 -9.80
N ASP A 121 1.82 6.08 -10.08
CA ASP A 121 1.89 7.54 -10.23
C ASP A 121 0.93 8.08 -11.29
N LEU A 122 0.83 7.40 -12.43
CA LEU A 122 -0.11 7.77 -13.49
C LEU A 122 -1.57 7.68 -13.02
N PHE A 123 -1.94 6.58 -12.36
CA PHE A 123 -3.31 6.37 -11.88
C PHE A 123 -3.66 7.32 -10.73
N SER A 124 -2.70 7.64 -9.85
CA SER A 124 -2.86 8.65 -8.80
C SER A 124 -3.22 10.00 -9.42
N HIS A 125 -2.41 10.48 -10.37
CA HIS A 125 -2.66 11.75 -11.04
C HIS A 125 -3.98 11.77 -11.83
N MET A 126 -4.36 10.66 -12.47
CA MET A 126 -5.67 10.53 -13.13
C MET A 126 -6.84 10.74 -12.15
N LEU A 127 -6.67 10.42 -10.87
CA LEU A 127 -7.66 10.60 -9.81
C LEU A 127 -7.49 11.92 -9.03
N GLY A 128 -6.60 12.80 -9.49
CA GLY A 128 -6.22 14.03 -8.79
C GLY A 128 -5.55 13.77 -7.45
N ARG A 129 -4.99 12.58 -7.22
CA ARG A 129 -4.17 12.27 -6.03
C ARG A 129 -2.73 12.76 -6.24
N PRO A 130 -1.97 12.97 -5.15
CA PRO A 130 -0.62 13.56 -5.23
C PRO A 130 0.39 12.79 -6.09
N GLY A 131 0.30 11.46 -6.20
CA GLY A 131 1.31 10.69 -6.91
C GLY A 131 2.69 10.77 -6.25
N LYS A 132 3.73 10.56 -7.05
CA LYS A 132 5.14 10.67 -6.65
C LYS A 132 5.61 12.11 -6.82
N PHE A 133 5.25 12.97 -5.88
CA PHE A 133 5.65 14.39 -5.89
C PHE A 133 6.97 14.69 -5.16
N HIS A 134 7.56 13.73 -4.43
CA HIS A 134 8.70 13.96 -3.52
C HIS A 134 9.92 13.06 -3.81
N LEU A 135 9.73 11.75 -3.89
CA LEU A 135 10.82 10.77 -3.97
C LEU A 135 10.46 9.66 -4.96
N SER A 136 11.44 9.24 -5.75
CA SER A 136 11.32 8.08 -6.63
C SER A 136 11.97 6.84 -6.00
N GLY A 137 11.54 5.65 -6.42
CA GLY A 137 12.11 4.39 -5.94
C GLY A 137 13.62 4.27 -6.13
N GLU A 138 14.17 4.92 -7.16
CA GLU A 138 15.61 4.95 -7.46
C GLU A 138 16.41 5.76 -6.42
N GLN A 139 15.78 6.73 -5.78
CA GLN A 139 16.41 7.60 -4.77
C GLN A 139 16.42 6.97 -3.37
N VAL A 140 15.62 5.92 -3.14
CA VAL A 140 15.48 5.25 -1.83
C VAL A 140 16.83 4.82 -1.27
N TYR A 141 17.69 4.21 -2.09
CA TYR A 141 19.01 3.75 -1.63
C TYR A 141 19.91 4.92 -1.19
N ALA A 142 19.91 6.02 -1.93
CA ALA A 142 20.67 7.22 -1.58
C ALA A 142 20.13 7.86 -0.28
N CYS A 143 18.81 7.92 -0.10
CA CYS A 143 18.19 8.39 1.13
C CYS A 143 18.56 7.51 2.33
N TYR A 144 18.53 6.19 2.15
CA TYR A 144 18.90 5.24 3.20
C TYR A 144 20.35 5.42 3.63
N ARG A 145 21.27 5.54 2.66
CA ARG A 145 22.69 5.81 2.92
C ARG A 145 22.92 7.15 3.62
N ALA A 146 22.05 8.12 3.40
CA ALA A 146 22.06 9.42 4.07
C ALA A 146 21.31 9.43 5.42
N GLY A 147 20.78 8.29 5.89
CA GLY A 147 20.03 8.19 7.14
C GLY A 147 18.64 8.84 7.12
N ARG A 148 18.11 9.17 5.94
CA ARG A 148 16.82 9.85 5.75
C ARG A 148 15.65 8.87 5.81
N LEU A 149 15.53 8.15 6.94
CA LEU A 149 14.55 7.08 7.12
C LEU A 149 13.11 7.59 7.19
N THR A 150 12.89 8.76 7.78
CA THR A 150 11.56 9.40 7.82
C THR A 150 11.04 9.67 6.41
N GLU A 151 11.86 10.22 5.52
CA GLU A 151 11.46 10.50 4.12
C GLU A 151 11.08 9.21 3.36
N ILE A 152 11.78 8.11 3.62
CA ILE A 152 11.47 6.81 3.01
C ILE A 152 10.13 6.28 3.53
N ASN A 153 9.86 6.39 4.82
CA ASN A 153 8.61 5.92 5.43
C ASN A 153 7.41 6.81 5.06
N ASP A 154 7.61 8.12 4.94
CA ASP A 154 6.61 9.06 4.41
C ASP A 154 6.24 8.68 2.97
N TYR A 155 7.25 8.47 2.12
CA TYR A 155 7.04 8.01 0.74
C TYR A 155 6.28 6.68 0.67
N CYS A 156 6.65 5.70 1.48
CA CYS A 156 5.96 4.41 1.56
C CYS A 156 4.49 4.58 1.97
N ALA A 157 4.20 5.49 2.90
CA ALA A 157 2.83 5.78 3.32
C ALA A 157 2.02 6.48 2.22
N TYR A 158 2.63 7.38 1.44
CA TYR A 158 1.97 8.02 0.29
C TYR A 158 1.61 7.02 -0.80
N ASP A 159 2.51 6.09 -1.15
CA ASP A 159 2.21 5.01 -2.11
C ASP A 159 1.05 4.11 -1.64
N VAL A 160 0.92 3.86 -0.32
CA VAL A 160 -0.21 3.12 0.25
C VAL A 160 -1.53 3.91 0.15
N LEU A 161 -1.52 5.22 0.41
CA LEU A 161 -2.70 6.07 0.26
C LEU A 161 -3.16 6.15 -1.20
N ASP A 162 -2.21 6.35 -2.12
CA ASP A 162 -2.47 6.33 -3.55
C ASP A 162 -3.05 4.99 -4.01
N THR A 163 -2.48 3.87 -3.52
CA THR A 163 -3.00 2.53 -3.77
C THR A 163 -4.45 2.39 -3.27
N TYR A 164 -4.80 2.97 -2.12
CA TYR A 164 -6.17 2.98 -1.60
C TYR A 164 -7.14 3.73 -2.52
N PHE A 165 -6.77 4.90 -3.05
CA PHE A 165 -7.65 5.64 -3.96
C PHE A 165 -7.80 4.95 -5.32
N VAL A 166 -6.74 4.35 -5.84
CA VAL A 166 -6.82 3.50 -7.03
C VAL A 166 -7.72 2.29 -6.75
N PHE A 167 -7.60 1.66 -5.57
CA PHE A 167 -8.49 0.58 -5.16
C PHE A 167 -9.95 1.00 -5.21
N LEU A 168 -10.32 2.15 -4.61
CA LEU A 168 -11.69 2.66 -4.67
C LEU A 168 -12.18 2.81 -6.11
N ARG A 169 -11.38 3.42 -7.00
CA ARG A 169 -11.75 3.53 -8.42
C ARG A 169 -11.95 2.15 -9.06
N THR A 170 -11.11 1.17 -8.75
CA THR A 170 -11.34 -0.19 -9.28
C THR A 170 -12.63 -0.81 -8.77
N ARG A 171 -13.09 -0.48 -7.55
CA ARG A 171 -14.39 -0.93 -7.03
C ARG A 171 -15.55 -0.37 -7.84
N VAL A 172 -15.44 0.89 -8.30
CA VAL A 172 -16.39 1.48 -9.26
C VAL A 172 -16.35 0.73 -10.59
N LEU A 173 -15.15 0.49 -11.13
CA LEU A 173 -14.98 -0.18 -12.43
C LEU A 173 -15.61 -1.58 -12.48
N VAL A 174 -15.56 -2.32 -11.36
CA VAL A 174 -16.18 -3.66 -11.28
C VAL A 174 -17.62 -3.65 -10.77
N GLY A 175 -18.22 -2.47 -10.58
CA GLY A 175 -19.62 -2.32 -10.15
C GLY A 175 -19.89 -2.68 -8.68
N GLN A 176 -18.85 -2.71 -7.82
CA GLN A 176 -19.01 -3.00 -6.38
C GLN A 176 -19.48 -1.78 -5.59
N ILE A 177 -19.12 -0.57 -6.03
CA ILE A 177 -19.63 0.70 -5.49
C ILE A 177 -19.97 1.64 -6.65
N THR A 178 -20.85 2.61 -6.43
CA THR A 178 -21.14 3.66 -7.41
C THR A 178 -20.08 4.75 -7.38
N LEU A 179 -20.05 5.59 -8.40
CA LEU A 179 -19.18 6.76 -8.44
C LEU A 179 -19.48 7.72 -7.28
N GLU A 180 -20.75 7.91 -6.92
CA GLU A 180 -21.16 8.76 -5.81
C GLU A 180 -20.65 8.23 -4.47
N GLN A 181 -20.68 6.90 -4.28
CA GLN A 181 -20.14 6.23 -3.10
C GLN A 181 -18.62 6.41 -3.02
N GLU A 182 -17.89 6.24 -4.13
CA GLU A 182 -16.46 6.53 -4.17
C GLU A 182 -16.18 7.99 -3.77
N GLN A 183 -16.88 8.96 -4.35
CA GLN A 183 -16.67 10.37 -4.03
C GLN A 183 -16.99 10.69 -2.55
N MET A 184 -17.95 9.97 -1.95
CA MET A 184 -18.20 10.06 -0.51
C MET A 184 -17.03 9.52 0.31
N LEU A 185 -16.52 8.33 -0.01
CA LEU A 185 -15.37 7.70 0.65
C LEU A 185 -14.10 8.53 0.51
N VAL A 186 -13.88 9.17 -0.65
CA VAL A 186 -12.75 10.09 -0.89
C VAL A 186 -12.84 11.30 0.04
N ARG A 187 -14.03 11.91 0.20
CA ARG A 187 -14.23 13.03 1.13
C ARG A 187 -14.02 12.60 2.59
N GLN A 188 -14.56 11.45 2.98
CA GLN A 188 -14.38 10.90 4.33
C GLN A 188 -12.90 10.63 4.63
N ALA A 189 -12.19 10.00 3.70
CA ALA A 189 -10.76 9.77 3.81
C ALA A 189 -10.00 11.10 3.94
N ARG A 190 -10.32 12.12 3.15
CA ARG A 190 -9.71 13.46 3.28
C ARG A 190 -9.89 14.05 4.68
N THR A 191 -11.11 14.02 5.22
CA THR A 191 -11.39 14.51 6.58
C THR A 191 -10.62 13.72 7.64
N GLN A 192 -10.54 12.41 7.49
CA GLN A 192 -9.80 11.56 8.41
C GLN A 192 -8.29 11.79 8.35
N LEU A 193 -7.73 11.96 7.14
CA LEU A 193 -6.32 12.31 6.95
C LEU A 193 -6.01 13.67 7.56
N GLN A 194 -6.92 14.65 7.47
CA GLN A 194 -6.77 15.95 8.15
C GLN A 194 -6.71 15.76 9.68
N ALA A 195 -7.60 14.96 10.25
CA ALA A 195 -7.59 14.67 11.69
C ALA A 195 -6.28 13.98 12.12
N TRP A 196 -5.86 12.94 11.40
CA TRP A 196 -4.59 12.24 11.67
C TRP A 196 -3.37 13.13 11.47
N SER A 197 -3.46 14.17 10.64
CA SER A 197 -2.36 15.09 10.41
C SER A 197 -2.04 16.01 11.60
N GLU A 198 -3.00 16.13 12.52
CA GLU A 198 -2.88 16.84 13.80
C GLU A 198 -2.42 15.94 14.95
N GLU A 199 -2.42 14.61 14.75
CA GLU A 199 -1.89 13.66 15.74
C GLU A 199 -0.35 13.71 15.81
N PRO A 200 0.26 13.28 16.93
CA PRO A 200 1.71 13.09 17.01
C PRO A 200 2.23 12.27 15.84
N HIS A 201 3.31 12.72 15.21
CA HIS A 201 3.92 12.09 14.03
C HIS A 201 3.07 12.09 12.75
N GLY A 202 1.91 12.76 12.74
CA GLY A 202 1.01 12.91 11.59
C GLY A 202 1.40 13.95 10.54
N ALA A 203 2.45 14.77 10.79
CA ALA A 203 2.81 15.92 9.95
C ALA A 203 3.06 15.57 8.46
N TYR A 204 3.49 14.35 8.15
CA TYR A 204 3.66 13.88 6.76
C TYR A 204 2.34 13.88 5.98
N LEU A 205 1.19 13.72 6.63
CA LEU A 205 -0.12 13.77 6.00
C LEU A 205 -0.50 15.19 5.56
N ARG A 206 -0.03 16.23 6.25
CA ARG A 206 -0.23 17.63 5.80
C ARG A 206 0.40 17.85 4.43
N ARG A 207 1.63 17.37 4.23
CA ARG A 207 2.33 17.43 2.94
C ARG A 207 1.58 16.69 1.83
N TYR A 208 1.00 15.53 2.14
CA TYR A 208 0.16 14.79 1.19
C TYR A 208 -1.11 15.57 0.84
N LEU A 209 -1.76 16.17 1.84
CA LEU A 209 -2.98 16.98 1.68
C LEU A 209 -2.72 18.30 0.93
N GLU A 210 -1.54 18.90 1.05
CA GLU A 210 -1.13 20.09 0.29
C GLU A 210 -1.09 19.84 -1.23
N HIS A 211 -0.79 18.61 -1.64
CA HIS A 211 -0.73 18.19 -3.05
C HIS A 211 -2.02 17.47 -3.50
N TRP A 212 -3.05 17.45 -2.64
CA TRP A 212 -4.33 16.84 -2.94
C TRP A 212 -5.09 17.67 -3.98
N GLY A 213 -5.25 17.13 -5.19
CA GLY A 213 -6.16 17.67 -6.20
C GLY A 213 -7.56 17.09 -6.08
N ASP A 214 -8.45 17.48 -6.98
CA ASP A 214 -9.77 16.88 -7.16
C ASP A 214 -9.83 16.17 -8.51
N TRP A 215 -10.53 15.03 -8.56
CA TRP A 215 -10.70 14.28 -9.80
C TRP A 215 -11.58 15.06 -10.77
N HIS A 216 -11.00 15.44 -11.90
CA HIS A 216 -11.71 16.01 -13.03
C HIS A 216 -11.43 15.12 -14.24
N PRO A 217 -12.41 14.34 -14.71
CA PRO A 217 -12.20 13.52 -15.90
C PRO A 217 -11.87 14.44 -17.08
N TRP A 218 -10.71 14.23 -17.68
CA TRP A 218 -10.36 14.89 -18.93
C TRP A 218 -11.28 14.34 -20.05
N PRO A 219 -11.73 15.20 -20.99
CA PRO A 219 -12.46 14.76 -22.18
C PRO A 219 -11.61 13.85 -23.09
#